data_AF-A0A370K6J1-F1
#
_entry.id   AF-A0A370K6J1-F1
#
_cell.length_a   1.000
_cell.length_b   1.000
_cell.length_c   1.000
_cell.angle_alpha   90.00
_cell.angle_beta   90.00
_cell.angle_gamma   90.00
#
_symmetry.space_group_name_H-M   'P 1'
#
loop_
_entity.id
_entity.type
_entity.pdbx_description
1 polymer ?
#
loop_
_entity_poly.entity_id
_entity_poly.type
_entity_poly.pdbx_seq_one_letter_code
_entity_poly.pdbx_strand_id
1 'polypeptide(L)'
;MGFFGDIGSGLARAQAAAVIELLLARQVEYGVLEGQPRELAEHLVSQVWAQRPTLFEGKPGPRPHKLAVAAIALAAGIRHEAYRANAALQDAYTLALGHVLEQVASRAADLNLHDIDQRLLDLAAATFFSYPGSLPHEPHLDWFGL
;
A
#
# COMPACT_ATOMS: atom_id res chain seq x y z
N MET A 1 -21.36 4.73 -22.50
CA MET A 1 -21.45 4.66 -21.03
C MET A 1 -20.03 4.48 -20.48
N GLY A 2 -19.38 5.50 -19.90
CA GLY A 2 -17.96 5.32 -19.52
C GLY A 2 -17.30 6.38 -18.62
N PHE A 3 -17.93 7.52 -18.32
CA PHE A 3 -17.24 8.62 -17.62
C PHE A 3 -17.20 8.50 -16.09
N PHE A 4 -18.06 7.70 -15.45
CA PHE A 4 -18.11 7.60 -13.98
C PHE A 4 -17.12 6.58 -13.39
N GLY A 5 -16.63 5.62 -14.19
CA GLY A 5 -15.66 4.61 -13.73
C GLY A 5 -14.28 5.20 -13.43
N ASP A 6 -13.83 6.10 -14.30
CA ASP A 6 -12.49 6.71 -14.25
C ASP A 6 -12.34 7.77 -13.13
N ILE A 7 -13.40 8.52 -12.86
CA ILE A 7 -13.39 9.53 -11.77
C ILE A 7 -13.31 8.83 -10.41
N GLY A 8 -14.03 7.71 -10.26
CA GLY A 8 -14.03 6.94 -9.02
C GLY A 8 -12.67 6.30 -8.72
N SER A 9 -12.00 5.71 -9.73
CA SER A 9 -10.68 5.09 -9.55
C SER A 9 -9.62 6.13 -9.16
N GLY A 10 -9.67 7.32 -9.76
CA GLY A 10 -8.82 8.45 -9.40
C GLY A 10 -8.98 8.88 -7.93
N LEU A 11 -10.22 8.97 -7.43
CA LEU A 11 -10.48 9.32 -6.03
C LEU A 11 -9.91 8.28 -5.05
N ALA A 12 -10.11 6.99 -5.31
CA ALA A 12 -9.62 5.93 -4.42
C ALA A 12 -8.08 5.87 -4.38
N ARG A 13 -7.45 6.06 -5.55
CA ARG A 13 -5.99 6.20 -5.66
C ARG A 13 -5.48 7.39 -4.85
N ALA A 14 -6.13 8.55 -4.97
CA ALA A 14 -5.77 9.74 -4.20
C ALA A 14 -5.97 9.54 -2.69
N GLN A 15 -7.04 8.85 -2.27
CA GLN A 15 -7.29 8.55 -0.86
C GLN A 15 -6.22 7.62 -0.26
N ALA A 16 -5.79 6.60 -0.99
CA ALA A 16 -4.71 5.72 -0.56
C ALA A 16 -3.37 6.48 -0.49
N ALA A 17 -3.07 7.31 -1.50
CA ALA A 17 -1.88 8.14 -1.51
C ALA A 17 -1.85 9.11 -0.32
N ALA A 18 -2.98 9.76 -0.01
CA ALA A 18 -3.07 10.67 1.12
C ALA A 18 -2.81 9.98 2.48
N VAL A 19 -3.23 8.71 2.64
CA VAL A 19 -2.92 7.91 3.84
C VAL A 19 -1.41 7.69 3.96
N ILE A 20 -0.76 7.28 2.87
CA ILE A 20 0.69 7.04 2.86
C ILE A 20 1.46 8.34 3.08
N GLU A 21 1.08 9.42 2.38
CA GLU A 21 1.69 10.74 2.49
C GLU A 21 1.68 11.23 3.94
N LEU A 22 0.55 11.10 4.64
CA LEU A 22 0.45 11.50 6.05
C LEU A 22 1.43 10.74 6.95
N LEU A 23 1.58 9.44 6.72
CA LEU A 23 2.49 8.58 7.49
C LEU A 23 3.96 8.90 7.21
N LEU A 24 4.31 9.12 5.95
CA LEU A 24 5.67 9.49 5.55
C LEU A 24 6.02 10.92 5.97
N ALA A 25 5.08 11.85 5.93
CA ALA A 25 5.28 13.23 6.39
C ALA A 25 5.67 13.27 7.88
N ARG A 26 5.01 12.45 8.71
CA ARG A 26 5.37 12.32 10.12
C ARG A 26 6.80 11.80 10.32
N GLN A 27 7.27 10.92 9.44
CA GLN A 27 8.64 10.42 9.49
C GLN A 27 9.66 11.47 9.06
N VAL A 28 9.32 12.32 8.09
CA VAL A 28 10.14 13.49 7.73
C VAL A 28 10.22 14.47 8.91
N GLU A 29 9.11 14.74 9.59
CA GLU A 29 9.07 15.61 10.78
C GLU A 29 9.99 15.11 11.90
N TYR A 30 10.13 13.79 12.04
CA TYR A 30 11.01 13.16 13.04
C TYR A 30 12.45 12.93 12.53
N GLY A 31 12.77 13.33 11.30
CA GLY A 31 14.10 13.14 10.71
C GLY A 31 14.46 11.69 10.38
N VAL A 32 13.46 10.82 10.26
CA VAL A 32 13.62 9.39 9.89
C VAL A 32 13.71 9.21 8.37
N LEU A 33 13.04 10.09 7.62
CA LEU A 33 12.96 10.04 6.17
C LEU A 33 13.39 11.38 5.56
N GLU A 34 14.18 11.33 4.49
CA GLU A 34 14.46 12.49 3.64
C GLU A 34 13.64 12.39 2.34
N GLY A 35 13.17 13.54 1.84
CA GLY A 35 12.52 13.62 0.52
C GLY A 35 11.11 14.20 0.55
N GLN A 36 10.31 13.82 -0.45
CA GLN A 36 8.98 14.39 -0.71
C GLN A 36 7.88 13.33 -0.47
N PRO A 37 7.26 13.30 0.72
CA PRO A 37 6.25 12.29 1.11
C PRO A 37 5.14 12.10 0.08
N ARG A 38 4.66 13.19 -0.50
CA ARG A 38 3.59 13.18 -1.50
C ARG A 38 3.99 12.45 -2.77
N GLU A 39 5.16 12.77 -3.32
CA GLU A 39 5.66 12.14 -4.55
C GLU A 39 5.89 10.64 -4.34
N LEU A 40 6.45 10.26 -3.18
CA LEU A 40 6.64 8.84 -2.82
C LEU A 40 5.31 8.12 -2.71
N ALA A 41 4.33 8.71 -2.02
CA ALA A 41 3.00 8.13 -1.85
C ALA A 41 2.27 7.95 -3.19
N GLU A 42 2.27 8.98 -4.04
CA GLU A 42 1.70 8.92 -5.37
C GLU A 42 2.39 7.82 -6.19
N HIS A 43 3.72 7.74 -6.14
CA HIS A 43 4.49 6.73 -6.85
C HIS A 43 4.12 5.29 -6.42
N LEU A 44 4.09 5.01 -5.11
CA LEU A 44 3.77 3.70 -4.56
C LEU A 44 2.39 3.20 -5.00
N VAL A 45 1.37 4.04 -4.87
CA VAL A 45 0.01 3.66 -5.27
C VAL A 45 -0.07 3.47 -6.78
N SER A 46 0.61 4.32 -7.56
CA SER A 46 0.67 4.22 -9.02
C SER A 46 1.26 2.89 -9.48
N GLN A 47 2.36 2.45 -8.85
CA GLN A 47 3.02 1.20 -9.19
C GLN A 47 2.11 -0.01 -8.96
N VAL A 48 1.40 -0.05 -7.85
CA VAL A 48 0.48 -1.16 -7.56
C VAL A 48 -0.75 -1.12 -8.46
N TRP A 49 -1.28 0.07 -8.76
CA TRP A 49 -2.38 0.23 -9.72
C TRP A 49 -2.01 -0.28 -11.11
N ALA A 50 -0.77 -0.02 -11.55
CA ALA A 50 -0.28 -0.50 -12.85
C ALA A 50 -0.15 -2.03 -12.92
N GLN A 51 0.09 -2.71 -11.79
CA GLN A 51 0.19 -4.16 -11.73
C GLN A 51 -1.19 -4.85 -11.83
N ARG A 52 -2.23 -4.30 -11.20
CA ARG A 52 -3.58 -4.89 -11.17
C ARG A 52 -4.69 -3.84 -11.30
N PRO A 53 -4.81 -3.15 -12.45
CA PRO A 53 -5.75 -2.03 -12.61
C PRO A 53 -7.21 -2.45 -12.40
N THR A 54 -7.61 -3.62 -12.91
CA THR A 54 -8.99 -4.13 -12.81
C THR A 54 -9.43 -4.35 -11.36
N LEU A 55 -8.53 -4.88 -10.52
CA LEU A 55 -8.78 -5.13 -9.09
C LEU A 55 -9.05 -3.81 -8.36
N PHE A 56 -8.17 -2.82 -8.52
CA PHE A 56 -8.28 -1.53 -7.83
C PHE A 56 -9.37 -0.61 -8.41
N GLU A 57 -9.78 -0.83 -9.66
CA GLU A 57 -10.97 -0.20 -10.23
C GLU A 57 -12.28 -0.74 -9.64
N GLY A 58 -12.25 -1.90 -8.97
CA GLY A 58 -13.45 -2.59 -8.48
C GLY A 58 -14.15 -3.37 -9.59
N LYS A 59 -13.41 -4.13 -10.39
CA LYS A 59 -13.96 -4.98 -11.46
C LYS A 59 -13.40 -6.40 -11.33
N PRO A 60 -14.23 -7.45 -11.10
CA PRO A 60 -15.70 -7.46 -11.05
C PRO A 60 -16.31 -7.20 -9.66
N GLY A 61 -15.50 -7.00 -8.61
CA GLY A 61 -15.95 -6.92 -7.21
C GLY A 61 -16.06 -5.51 -6.64
N PRO A 62 -16.29 -5.36 -5.31
CA PRO A 62 -16.26 -4.05 -4.66
C PRO A 62 -14.86 -3.42 -4.78
N ARG A 63 -14.82 -2.09 -4.75
CA ARG A 63 -13.54 -1.38 -4.72
C ARG A 63 -12.85 -1.61 -3.37
N PRO A 64 -11.55 -1.92 -3.35
CA PRO A 64 -10.82 -2.05 -2.10
C PRO A 64 -10.84 -0.77 -1.27
N HIS A 65 -10.92 -0.94 0.04
CA HIS A 65 -10.81 0.09 1.04
C HIS A 65 -9.43 0.76 0.99
N LYS A 66 -9.39 2.09 1.15
CA LYS A 66 -8.16 2.89 1.05
C LYS A 66 -7.02 2.43 1.95
N LEU A 67 -7.32 1.89 3.14
CA LEU A 67 -6.30 1.35 4.05
C LEU A 67 -5.69 0.03 3.52
N ALA A 68 -6.50 -0.83 2.92
CA ALA A 68 -6.00 -2.07 2.30
C ALA A 68 -5.12 -1.74 1.09
N VAL A 69 -5.53 -0.75 0.28
CA VAL A 69 -4.73 -0.22 -0.83
C VAL A 69 -3.41 0.40 -0.33
N ALA A 70 -3.46 1.21 0.72
CA ALA A 70 -2.26 1.82 1.30
C ALA A 70 -1.28 0.75 1.83
N ALA A 71 -1.80 -0.26 2.54
CA ALA A 71 -1.00 -1.36 3.07
C ALA A 71 -0.29 -2.14 1.95
N ILE A 72 -1.02 -2.53 0.89
CA ILE A 72 -0.43 -3.30 -0.21
C ILE A 72 0.54 -2.46 -1.05
N ALA A 73 0.29 -1.16 -1.21
CA ALA A 73 1.22 -0.23 -1.86
C ALA A 73 2.53 -0.08 -1.09
N LEU A 74 2.46 0.05 0.24
CA LEU A 74 3.64 0.06 1.10
C LEU A 74 4.39 -1.28 1.05
N ALA A 75 3.68 -2.41 1.09
CA ALA A 75 4.30 -3.74 0.96
C ALA A 75 5.04 -3.92 -0.37
N ALA A 76 4.45 -3.47 -1.48
CA ALA A 76 5.14 -3.45 -2.78
C ALA A 76 6.39 -2.56 -2.74
N GLY A 77 6.29 -1.38 -2.13
CA GLY A 77 7.40 -0.47 -1.92
C GLY A 77 8.55 -1.10 -1.13
N ILE A 78 8.25 -1.76 -0.01
CA ILE A 78 9.25 -2.46 0.82
C ILE A 78 10.02 -3.49 -0.01
N ARG A 79 9.32 -4.31 -0.80
CA ARG A 79 9.96 -5.31 -1.67
C ARG A 79 10.80 -4.67 -2.76
N HIS A 80 10.33 -3.56 -3.34
CA HIS A 80 11.06 -2.82 -4.36
C HIS A 80 12.36 -2.22 -3.82
N GLU A 81 12.30 -1.57 -2.66
CA GLU A 81 13.47 -0.94 -2.04
C GLU A 81 14.44 -1.98 -1.46
N ALA A 82 13.93 -3.12 -0.95
CA ALA A 82 14.76 -4.26 -0.57
C ALA A 82 15.57 -4.78 -1.78
N TYR A 83 14.94 -4.91 -2.94
CA TYR A 83 15.62 -5.30 -4.18
C TYR A 83 16.68 -4.27 -4.63
N ARG A 84 16.42 -2.97 -4.39
CA ARG A 84 17.37 -1.88 -4.68
C ARG A 84 18.42 -1.65 -3.60
N ALA A 85 18.39 -2.43 -2.51
CA ALA A 85 19.25 -2.24 -1.34
C ALA A 85 19.17 -0.82 -0.72
N ASN A 86 17.98 -0.21 -0.75
CA ASN A 86 17.72 1.11 -0.18
C ASN A 86 17.07 0.98 1.21
N ALA A 87 17.90 0.71 2.22
CA ALA A 87 17.45 0.43 3.58
C ALA A 87 16.62 1.59 4.19
N ALA A 88 16.98 2.85 3.91
CA ALA A 88 16.28 4.00 4.48
C ALA A 88 14.81 4.08 4.03
N LEU A 89 14.54 3.95 2.72
CA LEU A 89 13.16 3.92 2.24
C LEU A 89 12.43 2.63 2.63
N GLN A 90 13.14 1.50 2.63
CA GLN A 90 12.58 0.23 3.07
C GLN A 90 12.08 0.33 4.53
N ASP A 91 12.89 0.87 5.43
CA ASP A 91 12.55 1.05 6.84
C ASP A 91 11.39 2.04 7.00
N ALA A 92 11.44 3.16 6.28
CA ALA A 92 10.37 4.14 6.30
C ALA A 92 9.01 3.56 5.86
N TYR A 93 9.01 2.78 4.78
CA TYR A 93 7.82 2.09 4.29
C TYR A 93 7.36 0.99 5.24
N THR A 94 8.29 0.28 5.89
CA THR A 94 7.99 -0.75 6.89
C THR A 94 7.31 -0.15 8.12
N LEU A 95 7.82 0.98 8.63
CA LEU A 95 7.20 1.71 9.74
C LEU A 95 5.80 2.21 9.36
N ALA A 96 5.65 2.81 8.16
CA ALA A 96 4.35 3.25 7.67
C ALA A 96 3.37 2.07 7.54
N LEU A 97 3.82 0.91 7.06
CA LEU A 97 3.00 -0.29 6.95
C LEU A 97 2.54 -0.78 8.33
N GLY A 98 3.44 -0.80 9.31
CA GLY A 98 3.11 -1.15 10.70
C GLY A 98 1.99 -0.26 11.26
N HIS A 99 2.03 1.04 11.02
CA HIS A 99 0.96 1.96 11.42
C HIS A 99 -0.36 1.70 10.71
N VAL A 100 -0.36 1.39 9.41
CA VAL A 100 -1.60 1.04 8.70
C VAL A 100 -2.20 -0.23 9.27
N LEU A 101 -1.39 -1.27 9.51
CA LEU A 101 -1.85 -2.55 10.07
C LEU A 101 -2.39 -2.37 11.50
N GLU A 102 -1.75 -1.56 12.33
CA GLU A 102 -2.21 -1.21 13.68
C GLU A 102 -3.53 -0.42 13.65
N GLN A 103 -3.68 0.52 12.73
CA GLN A 103 -4.92 1.26 12.53
C GLN A 103 -6.07 0.35 12.06
N VAL A 104 -5.78 -0.60 11.18
CA VAL A 104 -6.77 -1.60 10.73
C VAL A 104 -7.17 -2.50 11.89
N ALA A 105 -6.20 -3.03 12.64
CA ALA A 105 -6.45 -3.93 13.76
C ALA A 105 -7.28 -3.26 14.87
N SER A 106 -6.99 -2.00 15.20
CA SER A 106 -7.72 -1.24 16.23
C SER A 106 -9.15 -0.85 15.84
N ARG A 107 -9.48 -0.88 14.54
CA ARG A 107 -10.78 -0.42 14.01
C ARG A 107 -11.50 -1.46 13.16
N ALA A 108 -11.06 -2.71 13.17
CA ALA A 108 -11.52 -3.73 12.24
C ALA A 108 -13.05 -3.90 12.23
N ALA A 109 -13.71 -3.75 13.39
CA ALA A 109 -15.16 -3.84 13.52
C ALA A 109 -15.93 -2.69 12.84
N ASP A 110 -15.32 -1.52 12.72
CA ASP A 110 -15.93 -0.32 12.13
C ASP A 110 -15.58 -0.17 10.63
N LEU A 111 -14.51 -0.84 10.20
CA LEU A 111 -14.08 -0.87 8.82
C LEU A 111 -14.92 -1.94 8.10
N ASN A 112 -15.82 -1.52 7.22
CA ASN A 112 -16.59 -2.42 6.36
C ASN A 112 -15.67 -3.05 5.28
N LEU A 113 -14.75 -3.91 5.72
CA LEU A 113 -13.73 -4.57 4.90
C LEU A 113 -14.34 -5.79 4.22
N HIS A 114 -14.18 -5.87 2.90
CA HIS A 114 -14.60 -7.01 2.11
C HIS A 114 -13.49 -8.06 2.03
N ASP A 115 -13.80 -9.24 1.50
CA ASP A 115 -12.82 -10.33 1.33
C ASP A 115 -11.57 -9.89 0.58
N ILE A 116 -11.72 -9.02 -0.43
CA ILE A 116 -10.58 -8.48 -1.18
C ILE A 116 -9.66 -7.62 -0.30
N ASP A 117 -10.23 -6.85 0.62
CA ASP A 117 -9.46 -6.03 1.56
C ASP A 117 -8.67 -6.91 2.51
N GLN A 118 -9.30 -7.96 3.04
CA GLN A 118 -8.66 -8.92 3.93
C GLN A 118 -7.48 -9.60 3.23
N ARG A 119 -7.66 -10.08 2.00
CA ARG A 119 -6.56 -10.70 1.23
C ARG A 119 -5.40 -9.72 0.95
N LEU A 120 -5.72 -8.47 0.61
CA LEU A 120 -4.68 -7.44 0.42
C LEU A 120 -3.93 -7.14 1.73
N LEU A 121 -4.65 -7.08 2.84
CA LEU A 121 -4.07 -6.88 4.17
C LEU A 121 -3.22 -8.07 4.61
N ASP A 122 -3.65 -9.31 4.33
CA ASP A 122 -2.89 -10.52 4.62
C ASP A 122 -1.57 -10.56 3.84
N LEU A 123 -1.58 -10.22 2.54
CA LEU A 123 -0.37 -10.10 1.73
C LEU A 123 0.57 -9.00 2.23
N ALA A 124 0.01 -7.87 2.64
CA ALA A 124 0.78 -6.77 3.20
C ALA A 124 1.40 -7.17 4.56
N ALA A 125 0.63 -7.82 5.43
CA ALA A 125 1.08 -8.33 6.72
C ALA A 125 2.17 -9.41 6.55
N ALA A 126 2.02 -10.31 5.59
CA ALA A 126 3.06 -11.30 5.27
C ALA A 126 4.39 -10.62 4.88
N THR A 127 4.32 -9.52 4.14
CA THR A 127 5.51 -8.71 3.80
C THR A 127 6.10 -8.04 5.05
N PHE A 128 5.26 -7.49 5.93
CA PHE A 128 5.70 -6.85 7.18
C PHE A 128 6.41 -7.83 8.14
N PHE A 129 5.87 -9.04 8.29
CA PHE A 129 6.45 -10.07 9.17
C PHE A 129 7.58 -10.86 8.52
N SER A 130 7.84 -10.67 7.23
CA SER A 130 8.98 -11.30 6.56
C SER A 130 10.28 -10.68 7.04
N TYR A 131 11.29 -11.53 7.26
CA TYR A 131 12.63 -11.04 7.57
C TYR A 131 13.19 -10.30 6.34
N PRO A 132 13.94 -9.18 6.50
CA PRO A 132 14.48 -8.44 5.35
C PRO A 132 15.33 -9.30 4.40
N GLY A 133 16.03 -10.32 4.94
CA GLY A 133 16.80 -11.29 4.16
C GLY A 133 16.01 -12.47 3.59
N SER A 134 14.72 -12.60 3.91
CA SER A 134 13.82 -13.65 3.39
C SER A 134 12.79 -13.11 2.39
N LEU A 135 12.82 -11.82 2.07
CA LEU A 135 11.98 -11.28 1.02
C LEU A 135 12.39 -11.92 -0.33
N PRO A 136 11.43 -12.27 -1.19
CA PRO A 136 11.73 -12.87 -2.48
C PRO A 136 12.66 -11.96 -3.29
N HIS A 137 13.53 -12.54 -4.11
CA HIS A 137 14.40 -11.78 -5.02
C HIS A 137 13.65 -11.03 -6.12
N GLU A 138 12.31 -11.05 -6.09
CA GLU A 138 11.45 -10.39 -7.05
C GLU A 138 10.78 -9.14 -6.43
N PRO A 139 10.89 -7.98 -7.09
CA PRO A 139 10.43 -6.69 -6.56
C PRO A 139 8.91 -6.51 -6.61
N HIS A 140 8.18 -7.44 -7.24
CA HIS A 140 6.74 -7.37 -7.40
C HIS A 140 6.04 -8.28 -6.39
N LEU A 141 4.81 -7.92 -6.01
CA LEU A 141 4.00 -8.76 -5.14
C LEU A 141 3.56 -10.00 -5.90
N ASP A 142 3.53 -11.13 -5.19
CA ASP A 142 2.89 -12.32 -5.72
C ASP A 142 1.37 -12.14 -5.61
N TRP A 143 0.75 -11.89 -6.75
CA TRP A 143 -0.70 -11.72 -6.86
C TRP A 143 -1.44 -13.07 -6.98
N PHE A 144 -0.73 -14.21 -7.02
CA PHE A 144 -1.35 -15.52 -7.11
C PHE A 144 -2.10 -15.84 -5.79
N GLY A 145 -3.43 -15.97 -5.87
CA GLY A 145 -4.30 -16.20 -4.72
C GLY A 145 -5.32 -15.09 -4.42
N LEU A 146 -5.23 -13.95 -5.13
CA LEU A 146 -6.23 -12.87 -5.09
C LEU A 146 -7.39 -13.10 -6.05
#